data_AF-A0A358NG60-F1
#
_entry.id   AF-A0A358NG60-F1
#
_cell.length_a   1.000
_cell.length_b   1.000
_cell.length_c   1.000
_cell.angle_alpha   90.00
_cell.angle_beta   90.00
_cell.angle_gamma   90.00
#
_symmetry.space_group_name_H-M   'P 1'
#
loop_
_entity.id
_entity.type
_entity.pdbx_description
1 polymer ?
#
loop_
_entity_poly.entity_id
_entity_poly.type
_entity_poly.pdbx_seq_one_letter_code
_entity_poly.pdbx_strand_id
1 'polypeptide(L)' 'HPIDSEISELGASSDHLILNVDNTGNRYSVGDTVKFKLSYSSLLRATTSSAYVEKEYIY' A
#
# COMPACT_ATOMS: atom_id res chain seq x y z
N HIS A 1 1.04 -6.04 4.16
CA HIS A 1 0.08 -5.76 5.25
C HIS A 1 -0.34 -4.30 5.26
N PRO A 2 -1.63 -4.03 5.09
CA PRO A 2 -2.20 -2.70 5.26
C PRO A 2 -1.98 -2.16 6.69
N ILE A 3 -1.96 -0.84 6.85
CA ILE A 3 -1.95 -0.21 8.17
C ILE A 3 -3.31 -0.35 8.85
N ASP A 4 -4.39 -0.23 8.08
CA ASP A 4 -5.75 -0.52 8.53
C ASP A 4 -5.92 -2.05 8.67
N SER A 5 -6.12 -2.53 9.89
CA SER A 5 -6.20 -3.96 10.20
C SER A 5 -7.47 -4.62 9.69
N GLU A 6 -8.51 -3.85 9.36
CA GLU A 6 -9.77 -4.38 8.84
C GLU A 6 -9.69 -4.67 7.34
N ILE A 7 -8.66 -4.16 6.64
CA ILE A 7 -8.41 -4.46 5.23
C ILE A 7 -7.75 -5.83 5.11
N SER A 8 -8.31 -6.68 4.26
CA SER A 8 -7.70 -7.97 3.90
C SER A 8 -7.28 -8.03 2.43
N GLU A 9 -6.13 -8.67 2.18
CA GLU A 9 -5.58 -8.88 0.84
C GLU A 9 -6.23 -10.15 0.23
N LEU A 10 -6.92 -10.02 -0.90
CA LEU A 10 -7.58 -11.14 -1.59
C LEU A 10 -6.70 -11.78 -2.66
N GLY A 11 -5.77 -11.03 -3.24
CA GLY A 11 -4.85 -11.50 -4.27
C GLY A 11 -4.00 -10.38 -4.83
N ALA A 12 -2.85 -10.72 -5.44
CA ALA A 12 -1.91 -9.76 -5.99
C ALA A 12 -1.28 -10.28 -7.28
N SER A 13 -0.96 -9.34 -8.17
CA SER A 13 -0.22 -9.52 -9.43
C SER A 13 0.92 -8.50 -9.50
N SER A 14 1.71 -8.53 -10.58
CA SER A 14 2.78 -7.57 -10.83
C SER A 14 2.33 -6.12 -10.90
N ASP A 15 1.09 -5.88 -11.33
CA ASP A 15 0.54 -4.56 -11.68
C ASP A 15 -0.74 -4.19 -10.90
N HIS A 16 -1.28 -5.10 -10.10
CA HIS A 16 -2.49 -4.85 -9.33
C HIS A 16 -2.55 -5.64 -8.02
N LEU A 17 -3.31 -5.12 -7.07
CA LEU A 17 -3.59 -5.71 -5.76
C LEU A 17 -5.10 -5.64 -5.51
N ILE A 18 -5.71 -6.75 -5.11
CA ILE A 18 -7.13 -6.85 -4.79
C ILE A 18 -7.27 -6.85 -3.27
N LEU A 19 -8.07 -5.91 -2.76
CA LEU A 19 -8.31 -5.71 -1.33
C LEU A 19 -9.80 -5.79 -1.03
N ASN A 20 -10.15 -6.43 0.09
CA ASN A 20 -11.45 -6.27 0.69
C ASN A 20 -11.41 -5.11 1.68
N VAL A 21 -12.23 -4.09 1.44
CA VAL A 21 -12.35 -2.87 2.24
C VAL A 21 -13.75 -2.68 2.84
N ASP A 22 -14.63 -3.68 2.73
CA ASP A 22 -16.03 -3.55 3.15
C ASP A 22 -16.17 -3.49 4.68
N ASN A 23 -15.22 -4.07 5.41
CA ASN A 23 -15.27 -4.17 6.87
C ASN A 23 -14.62 -2.98 7.58
N THR A 24 -14.04 -2.03 6.85
CA THR A 24 -13.34 -0.91 7.49
C THR A 24 -14.34 0.17 7.91
N GLY A 25 -14.02 0.90 8.99
CA GLY A 25 -14.77 2.10 9.37
C GLY A 25 -14.61 3.26 8.38
N ASN A 26 -13.64 3.17 7.46
CA ASN A 26 -13.36 4.17 6.44
C ASN A 26 -14.05 3.81 5.12
N ARG A 27 -14.74 4.79 4.51
CA ARG A 27 -15.26 4.60 3.15
C ARG A 27 -14.17 4.94 2.13
N TYR A 28 -13.53 3.91 1.58
CA TYR A 28 -12.61 4.06 0.46
C TYR A 28 -13.37 4.32 -0.85
N SER A 29 -12.90 5.30 -1.61
CA SER A 29 -13.38 5.68 -2.94
C SER A 29 -12.21 5.73 -3.93
N VAL A 30 -12.53 5.76 -5.23
CA VAL A 30 -11.51 5.90 -6.28
C VAL A 30 -10.75 7.23 -6.08
N GLY A 31 -9.42 7.14 -6.02
CA GLY A 31 -8.53 8.27 -5.75
C GLY A 31 -7.98 8.29 -4.31
N ASP A 32 -8.52 7.49 -3.40
CA ASP A 32 -8.02 7.40 -2.04
C ASP A 32 -6.69 6.65 -1.95
N THR A 33 -5.93 6.94 -0.89
CA THR A 33 -4.64 6.30 -0.62
C THR A 33 -4.79 5.21 0.44
N VAL A 34 -4.35 3.99 0.11
CA VAL A 34 -4.21 2.89 1.06
C VAL A 34 -2.76 2.78 1.50
N LYS A 35 -2.53 2.74 2.82
CA LYS A 35 -1.18 2.70 3.40
C LYS A 35 -0.80 1.29 3.81
N PHE A 36 0.46 0.93 3.57
CA PHE A 36 1.00 -0.40 3.87
C PHE A 36 2.25 -0.31 4.73
N LYS A 37 2.44 -1.31 5.59
CA LYS A 37 3.74 -1.58 6.22
C LYS A 37 4.64 -2.24 5.19
N LEU A 38 5.79 -1.62 4.94
CA LEU A 38 6.82 -2.19 4.08
C LEU A 38 7.72 -3.10 4.91
N SER A 39 8.03 -4.28 4.37
CA SER A 39 9.14 -5.08 4.86
C SER A 39 10.46 -4.40 4.50
N TYR A 40 11.56 -4.83 5.12
CA TYR A 40 12.89 -4.31 4.78
C TYR A 40 13.22 -4.45 3.29
N SER A 41 12.91 -5.61 2.68
CA SER A 41 13.17 -5.85 1.26
C SER A 41 12.30 -4.96 0.36
N SER A 42 11.03 -4.77 0.70
CA SER A 42 10.13 -3.86 -0.01
C SER A 42 10.61 -2.41 0.07
N LEU A 43 11.05 -1.96 1.26
CA LEU A 43 11.59 -0.62 1.46
C LEU A 43 12.89 -0.41 0.69
N LEU A 44 13.83 -1.36 0.75
CA LEU A 44 15.08 -1.31 -0.02
C LEU A 44 14.82 -1.22 -1.53
N ARG A 45 13.85 -1.99 -2.04
CA ARG A 45 13.47 -1.93 -3.45
C ARG A 45 12.84 -0.59 -3.82
N ALA A 46 11.98 -0.04 -2.97
CA ALA A 46 11.38 1.28 -3.16
C ALA A 46 12.44 2.41 -3.16
N THR A 47 13.47 2.30 -2.32
CA THR A 47 14.54 3.31 -2.26
C THR A 47 15.56 3.17 -3.39
N THR A 48 15.73 1.99 -4.00
CA THR A 48 16.64 1.77 -5.13
C THR A 48 15.97 1.92 -6.51
N SER A 49 14.64 1.77 -6.59
CA SER A 49 13.86 1.89 -7.84
C SER A 49 13.34 3.32 -8.06
N SER A 50 14.22 4.33 -7.96
CA SER A 50 13.84 5.75 -7.83
C SER A 50 13.05 6.35 -8.99
N ALA A 51 13.04 5.73 -10.17
CA ALA A 51 12.31 6.26 -11.33
C ALA A 51 10.79 6.13 -11.22
N TYR A 52 10.27 5.31 -10.31
CA TYR A 52 8.83 4.96 -10.23
C TYR A 52 8.23 5.18 -8.85
N VAL A 53 9.04 5.62 -7.88
CA VAL A 53 8.62 5.76 -6.49
C VAL A 53 9.03 7.14 -5.99
N GLU A 54 8.03 7.98 -5.72
CA GLU A 54 8.22 9.25 -5.04
C GLU A 54 8.63 9.02 -3.57
N LYS A 55 9.54 9.86 -3.07
CA LYS A 55 10.07 9.77 -1.71
C LYS A 55 9.94 11.13 -1.05
N GLU A 56 9.01 11.22 -0.11
CA GLU A 56 8.81 12.40 0.72
C GLU A 56 9.54 12.21 2.06
N TYR A 57 10.42 13.16 2.40
CA TYR A 57 11.13 13.18 3.68
C TYR A 57 10.47 14.21 4.60
N ILE A 58 9.88 13.74 5.70
CA ILE A 58 9.26 14.58 6.71
C ILE A 58 10.31 14.89 7.77
N TYR A 59 10.64 16.18 7.95
CA TYR A 59 11.60 16.69 8.93
C TYR A 59 10.92 17.06 10.25
#